data_AF-A0A0F9MHN9-F1
#
_entry.id   AF-A0A0F9MHN9-F1
#
_cell.length_a   1.000
_cell.length_b   1.000
_cell.length_c   1.000
_cell.angle_alpha   90.00
_cell.angle_beta   90.00
_cell.angle_gamma   90.00
#
_symmetry.space_group_name_H-M   'P 1'
#
loop_
_entity.id
_entity.type
_entity.pdbx_description
1 polymer ?
#
loop_
_entity_poly.entity_id
_entity_poly.type
_entity_poly.pdbx_seq_one_letter_code
_entity_poly.pdbx_strand_id
1 'polypeptide(L)'
;MDNLGSIPIVYLGDLNSFSPEDWGLNTFQSGLGYSPLSMMISPYNNPATGGDYSAYSSIIHNWTDVHRTLNPADWGITYPSYDSRIDFIYVNQFLSSNIVNSTAGDTVNAMTGSDHYTVDVFFNLN
;
A
#
# COMPACT_ATOMS: atom_id res chain seq x y z
N MET A 1 -2.74 4.96 -15.32
CA MET A 1 -3.78 5.67 -14.53
C MET A 1 -4.02 7.06 -15.11
N ASP A 2 -2.98 7.70 -15.64
CA ASP A 2 -2.97 9.11 -16.09
C ASP A 2 -4.03 9.47 -17.14
N ASN A 3 -4.46 8.51 -17.97
CA ASN A 3 -5.55 8.73 -18.92
C ASN A 3 -6.90 9.04 -18.25
N LEU A 4 -7.06 8.78 -16.95
CA LEU A 4 -8.22 9.18 -16.16
C LEU A 4 -8.25 10.69 -15.89
N GLY A 5 -7.12 11.39 -16.08
CA GLY A 5 -6.99 12.82 -15.80
C GLY A 5 -6.97 13.13 -14.29
N SER A 6 -7.14 14.41 -13.96
CA SER A 6 -7.07 14.91 -12.58
C SER A 6 -8.34 14.60 -11.77
N ILE A 7 -8.52 13.34 -11.37
CA ILE A 7 -9.66 12.89 -10.56
C ILE A 7 -9.21 12.22 -9.25
N PRO A 8 -10.06 12.22 -8.20
CA PRO A 8 -9.87 11.40 -7.00
C PRO A 8 -9.81 9.90 -7.34
N ILE A 9 -8.81 9.18 -6.83
CA ILE A 9 -8.66 7.73 -7.04
C ILE A 9 -8.27 7.03 -5.74
N VAL A 10 -8.94 5.92 -5.49
CA VAL A 10 -8.53 4.89 -4.54
C VAL A 10 -8.15 3.64 -5.35
N TYR A 11 -6.93 3.14 -5.17
CA TYR A 11 -6.44 1.90 -5.75
C TYR A 11 -6.18 0.89 -4.63
N LEU A 12 -6.89 -0.23 -4.63
CA LEU A 12 -6.84 -1.19 -3.54
C LEU A 12 -6.92 -2.64 -4.00
N GLY A 13 -6.38 -3.54 -3.17
CA GLY A 13 -6.45 -4.99 -3.34
C GLY A 13 -5.16 -5.69 -2.94
N ASP A 14 -5.13 -7.00 -3.16
CA ASP A 14 -3.90 -7.81 -3.13
C ASP A 14 -3.04 -7.48 -4.36
N LEU A 15 -1.88 -6.89 -4.13
CA LEU A 15 -0.96 -6.49 -5.18
C LEU A 15 0.20 -7.48 -5.36
N ASN A 16 0.23 -8.58 -4.59
CA ASN A 16 1.26 -9.63 -4.63
C ASN A 16 2.69 -9.06 -4.73
N SER A 17 2.95 -7.98 -3.97
CA SER A 17 4.21 -7.25 -3.99
C SER A 17 4.45 -6.59 -2.64
N PHE A 18 5.72 -6.43 -2.29
CA PHE A 18 6.12 -5.66 -1.12
C PHE A 18 6.19 -4.17 -1.44
N SER A 19 5.74 -3.34 -0.50
CA SER A 19 5.88 -1.88 -0.63
C SER A 19 7.33 -1.46 -0.35
N PRO A 20 7.96 -0.65 -1.22
CA PRO A 20 9.24 -0.02 -0.92
C PRO A 20 9.24 0.78 0.40
N GLU A 21 8.08 1.28 0.84
CA GLU A 21 7.93 2.00 2.11
C GLU A 21 8.04 1.09 3.34
N ASP A 22 7.95 -0.23 3.16
CA ASP A 22 8.13 -1.24 4.23
C ASP A 22 9.58 -1.73 4.33
N TRP A 23 10.47 -1.29 3.44
CA TRP A 23 11.84 -1.74 3.42
C TRP A 23 12.57 -1.43 4.73
N GLY A 24 13.17 -2.45 5.33
CA GLY A 24 13.87 -2.34 6.61
C GLY A 24 12.95 -2.20 7.82
N LEU A 25 11.63 -2.21 7.64
CA LEU A 25 10.65 -2.20 8.73
C LEU A 25 10.17 -3.62 9.03
N ASN A 26 9.64 -4.32 8.02
CA ASN A 26 9.27 -5.73 8.14
C ASN A 26 10.38 -6.60 7.53
N THR A 27 11.16 -7.25 8.38
CA THR A 27 12.26 -8.14 7.97
C THR A 27 11.84 -9.60 7.83
N PHE A 28 10.59 -9.95 8.15
CA PHE A 28 10.06 -11.31 8.04
C PHE A 28 9.37 -11.59 6.71
N GLN A 29 8.95 -10.53 5.99
CA GLN A 29 8.35 -10.68 4.66
C GLN A 29 9.27 -11.43 3.69
N SER A 30 8.71 -12.39 2.96
CA SER A 30 9.48 -13.24 2.03
C SER A 30 8.62 -13.76 0.88
N GLY A 31 9.28 -14.20 -0.20
CA GLY A 31 8.60 -14.86 -1.33
C GLY A 31 8.09 -13.94 -2.45
N LEU A 32 8.17 -12.62 -2.31
CA LEU A 32 7.72 -11.65 -3.33
C LEU A 32 8.78 -10.58 -3.62
N GLY A 33 8.52 -9.78 -4.65
CA GLY A 33 9.33 -8.64 -5.06
C GLY A 33 8.61 -7.30 -4.88
N TYR A 34 9.32 -6.22 -5.17
CA TYR A 34 8.85 -4.84 -4.98
C TYR A 34 8.40 -4.15 -6.27
N SER A 35 8.64 -4.76 -7.45
CA SER A 35 8.61 -4.05 -8.73
C SER A 35 7.26 -3.40 -9.08
N PRO A 36 6.10 -4.07 -8.98
CA PRO A 36 4.81 -3.43 -9.28
C PRO A 36 4.55 -2.19 -8.42
N LEU A 37 4.79 -2.29 -7.11
CA LEU A 37 4.60 -1.16 -6.20
C LEU A 37 5.63 -0.06 -6.41
N SER A 38 6.88 -0.41 -6.74
CA SER A 38 7.92 0.57 -7.09
C SER A 38 7.59 1.42 -8.30
N MET A 39 6.70 0.95 -9.19
CA MET A 39 6.19 1.73 -10.32
C MET A 39 5.03 2.66 -9.91
N MET A 40 4.35 2.40 -8.80
CA MET A 40 3.21 3.21 -8.35
C MET A 40 3.64 4.31 -7.39
N ILE A 41 4.47 3.98 -6.39
CA ILE A 41 5.01 4.91 -5.40
C ILE A 41 6.41 5.31 -5.84
N SER A 42 6.49 6.51 -6.42
CA SER A 42 7.63 7.05 -7.17
C SER A 42 8.08 8.40 -6.59
N PRO A 43 9.35 8.85 -6.73
CA PRO A 43 10.51 8.19 -7.35
C PRO A 43 11.79 8.35 -6.49
N TYR A 44 12.06 7.56 -5.46
CA TYR A 44 13.41 7.59 -4.87
C TYR A 44 13.81 6.20 -4.41
N ASN A 45 14.75 5.61 -5.14
CA ASN A 45 15.47 4.38 -4.85
C ASN A 45 14.61 3.33 -4.15
N ASN A 46 14.04 2.38 -4.92
CA ASN A 46 13.63 1.12 -4.31
C ASN A 46 14.83 0.62 -3.49
N PRO A 47 14.78 0.63 -2.14
CA PRO A 47 15.99 0.42 -1.37
C PRO A 47 16.46 -1.05 -1.45
N ALA A 48 15.58 -1.94 -1.91
CA ALA A 48 15.88 -3.33 -2.21
C ALA A 48 16.68 -3.52 -3.50
N THR A 49 16.34 -2.77 -4.56
CA THR A 49 16.86 -3.04 -5.92
C THR A 49 17.74 -1.93 -6.48
N GLY A 50 17.71 -0.72 -5.91
CA GLY A 50 18.37 0.47 -6.45
C GLY A 50 17.83 0.91 -7.82
N GLY A 51 16.70 0.35 -8.27
CA GLY A 51 16.12 0.62 -9.59
C GLY A 51 15.37 1.96 -9.67
N ASP A 52 15.48 2.62 -10.81
CA ASP A 52 14.68 3.77 -11.19
C ASP A 52 13.46 3.31 -12.02
N TYR A 53 12.26 3.60 -11.51
CA TYR A 53 10.98 3.25 -12.14
C TYR A 53 10.17 4.48 -12.58
N SER A 54 10.78 5.67 -12.60
CA SER A 54 10.11 6.93 -12.94
C SER A 54 9.41 6.89 -14.31
N ALA A 55 9.99 6.20 -15.30
CA ALA A 55 9.42 6.06 -16.64
C ALA A 55 8.09 5.27 -16.69
N TYR A 56 7.79 4.47 -15.66
CA TYR A 56 6.57 3.66 -15.55
C TYR A 56 5.57 4.25 -14.55
N SER A 57 6.00 5.28 -13.84
CA SER A 57 5.20 5.91 -12.80
C SER A 57 4.23 6.92 -13.36
N SER A 58 3.13 7.10 -12.64
CA SER A 58 2.19 8.18 -12.93
C SER A 58 2.88 9.53 -12.82
N ILE A 59 2.66 10.42 -13.80
CA ILE A 59 3.20 11.79 -13.80
C ILE A 59 2.21 12.84 -13.28
N ILE A 60 0.94 12.46 -13.08
CA ILE A 60 -0.12 13.38 -12.60
C ILE A 60 -0.76 12.96 -11.28
N HIS A 61 -0.61 11.71 -10.87
CA HIS A 61 -1.04 11.20 -9.57
C HIS A 61 0.14 10.88 -8.69
N ASN A 62 0.13 11.45 -7.49
CA ASN A 62 1.00 11.09 -6.39
C ASN A 62 0.21 10.22 -5.43
N TRP A 63 0.77 9.09 -5.05
CA TRP A 63 0.10 8.07 -4.25
C TRP A 63 0.54 8.12 -2.79
N THR A 64 -0.41 7.83 -1.90
CA THR A 64 -0.20 7.70 -0.47
C THR A 64 -0.63 6.30 -0.05
N ASP A 65 0.29 5.53 0.52
CA ASP A 65 -0.04 4.29 1.23
C ASP A 65 -0.78 4.64 2.52
N VAL A 66 -2.08 4.32 2.57
CA VAL A 66 -2.94 4.74 3.66
C VAL A 66 -2.52 4.13 5.00
N HIS A 67 -2.27 2.81 5.04
CA HIS A 67 -1.97 2.13 6.28
C HIS A 67 -0.61 2.56 6.83
N ARG A 68 0.42 2.63 5.97
CA ARG A 68 1.77 3.05 6.40
C ARG A 68 1.79 4.50 6.87
N THR A 69 1.04 5.39 6.22
CA THR A 69 0.95 6.80 6.61
C THR A 69 0.32 6.98 8.00
N LEU A 70 -0.73 6.23 8.30
CA LEU A 70 -1.49 6.38 9.56
C LEU A 70 -0.91 5.54 10.71
N ASN A 71 -0.29 4.40 10.40
CA ASN A 71 0.24 3.44 11.38
C ASN A 71 1.73 3.15 11.12
N PRO A 72 2.64 4.12 11.24
CA PRO A 72 4.04 3.97 10.80
C PRO A 72 4.83 2.90 11.58
N ALA A 73 4.40 2.55 12.79
CA ALA A 73 5.01 1.50 13.62
C ALA A 73 4.32 0.13 13.48
N ASP A 74 3.12 0.09 12.89
CA ASP A 74 2.44 -1.16 12.60
C ASP A 74 2.95 -1.72 11.27
N TRP A 75 3.09 -3.04 11.20
CA TRP A 75 3.44 -3.71 9.96
C TRP A 75 2.22 -3.94 9.08
N GLY A 76 1.02 -3.94 9.64
CA GLY A 76 -0.21 -4.17 8.90
C GLY A 76 -0.16 -5.49 8.13
N ILE A 77 0.30 -6.57 8.77
CA ILE A 77 0.38 -7.89 8.13
C ILE A 77 -1.01 -8.24 7.59
N THR A 78 -1.08 -8.55 6.31
CA THR A 78 -2.31 -8.95 5.63
C THR A 78 -2.25 -10.38 5.14
N TYR A 79 -1.06 -10.93 4.93
CA TYR A 79 -0.84 -12.32 4.59
C TYR A 79 0.04 -13.00 5.64
N PRO A 80 -0.56 -13.60 6.70
CA PRO A 80 0.16 -14.18 7.83
C PRO A 80 1.05 -15.36 7.45
N SER A 81 0.76 -16.10 6.38
CA SER A 81 1.58 -17.25 5.96
C SER A 81 3.03 -16.87 5.66
N TYR A 82 3.29 -15.62 5.24
CA TYR A 82 4.64 -15.07 5.03
C TYR A 82 4.92 -13.84 5.90
N ASP A 83 4.15 -13.63 6.98
CA ASP A 83 4.26 -12.44 7.83
C ASP A 83 4.36 -11.13 7.01
N SER A 84 3.60 -11.04 5.92
CA SER A 84 3.77 -10.03 4.87
C SER A 84 2.57 -9.11 4.77
N ARG A 85 2.80 -7.86 4.33
CA ARG A 85 1.75 -6.94 3.90
C ARG A 85 1.74 -6.89 2.37
N ILE A 86 0.68 -7.43 1.77
CA ILE A 86 0.54 -7.53 0.30
C ILE A 86 -0.80 -7.00 -0.22
N ASP A 87 -1.76 -6.82 0.68
CA ASP A 87 -2.98 -6.08 0.46
C ASP A 87 -2.81 -4.61 0.86
N PHE A 88 -3.17 -3.70 -0.04
CA PHE A 88 -2.97 -2.27 0.15
C PHE A 88 -4.20 -1.46 -0.21
N ILE A 89 -4.25 -0.25 0.35
CA ILE A 89 -5.11 0.83 -0.09
C ILE A 89 -4.21 2.04 -0.34
N TYR A 90 -4.13 2.46 -1.60
CA TYR A 90 -3.46 3.68 -2.00
C TYR A 90 -4.48 4.72 -2.43
N VAL A 91 -4.27 5.95 -1.99
CA VAL A 91 -5.08 7.10 -2.39
C VAL A 91 -4.21 8.10 -3.10
N ASN A 92 -4.75 8.79 -4.10
CA ASN A 92 -3.99 9.87 -4.74
C ASN A 92 -4.13 11.19 -3.97
N GLN A 93 -3.36 12.20 -4.40
CA GLN A 93 -3.26 13.52 -3.75
C GLN A 93 -4.59 14.26 -3.56
N PHE A 94 -5.65 13.88 -4.28
CA PHE A 94 -6.96 14.51 -4.16
C PHE A 94 -7.80 13.98 -2.99
N LEU A 95 -7.40 12.85 -2.38
CA LEU A 95 -8.08 12.23 -1.24
C LEU A 95 -7.18 12.08 -0.02
N SER A 96 -5.88 12.33 -0.14
CA SER A 96 -4.91 12.07 0.94
C SER A 96 -5.20 12.88 2.20
N SER A 97 -5.76 14.10 2.10
CA SER A 97 -6.16 14.89 3.27
C SER A 97 -7.47 14.45 3.92
N ASN A 98 -8.22 13.54 3.28
CA ASN A 98 -9.51 13.05 3.76
C ASN A 98 -9.39 11.74 4.55
N ILE A 99 -8.22 11.10 4.57
CA ILE A 99 -8.01 9.85 5.32
C ILE A 99 -8.03 10.14 6.82
N VAL A 100 -8.79 9.32 7.57
CA VAL A 100 -9.00 9.49 9.03
C VAL A 100 -8.35 8.36 9.81
N ASN A 101 -8.52 7.13 9.35
CA ASN A 101 -8.05 5.94 10.02
C ASN A 101 -7.83 4.80 9.01
N SER A 102 -7.04 3.79 9.40
CA SER A 102 -6.89 2.54 8.68
C SER A 102 -6.57 1.40 9.64
N THR A 103 -7.15 0.25 9.38
CA THR A 103 -6.94 -0.98 10.17
C THR A 103 -6.57 -2.14 9.25
N ALA A 104 -5.92 -3.15 9.82
CA ALA A 104 -5.62 -4.42 9.16
C ALA A 104 -5.94 -5.57 10.13
N GLY A 105 -6.78 -6.52 9.72
CA GLY A 105 -7.13 -7.70 10.52
C GLY A 105 -7.85 -7.42 11.84
N ASP A 106 -8.57 -6.31 11.94
CA ASP A 106 -9.26 -5.87 13.17
C ASP A 106 -10.59 -6.62 13.44
N THR A 107 -11.01 -7.51 12.53
CA THR A 107 -12.18 -8.36 12.73
C THR A 107 -11.80 -9.68 13.40
N VAL A 108 -12.53 -10.07 14.45
CA VAL A 108 -12.28 -11.29 15.26
C VAL A 108 -12.21 -12.57 14.40
N ASN A 109 -12.93 -12.61 13.30
CA ASN A 109 -13.00 -13.77 12.40
C ASN A 109 -12.04 -13.68 11.21
N ALA A 110 -11.20 -12.65 11.10
CA ALA A 110 -10.28 -12.43 9.98
C ALA A 110 -9.43 -13.68 9.69
N MET A 111 -8.98 -14.38 10.73
CA MET A 111 -8.16 -15.60 10.63
C MET A 111 -8.89 -16.85 10.10
N THR A 112 -10.21 -16.80 9.92
CA THR A 112 -11.03 -17.98 9.56
C THR A 112 -11.74 -17.86 8.21
N GLY A 113 -11.83 -16.64 7.68
CA GLY A 113 -12.57 -16.37 6.44
C GLY A 113 -11.70 -16.41 5.18
N SER A 114 -10.39 -16.24 5.32
CA SER A 114 -9.42 -16.17 4.24
C SER A 114 -8.02 -16.42 4.80
N ASP A 115 -7.07 -16.73 3.94
CA ASP A 115 -5.63 -16.66 4.22
C ASP A 115 -5.09 -15.22 4.21
N HIS A 116 -5.94 -14.24 3.88
CA HIS A 116 -5.65 -12.81 3.99
C HIS A 116 -6.51 -12.10 5.04
N TYR A 117 -5.96 -11.09 5.72
CA TYR A 117 -6.68 -10.19 6.61
C TYR A 117 -7.28 -9.00 5.84
N THR A 118 -8.41 -8.50 6.32
CA THR A 118 -9.04 -7.29 5.77
C THR A 118 -8.16 -6.06 5.98
N VAL A 119 -8.25 -5.12 5.05
CA VAL A 119 -7.66 -3.79 5.16
C VAL A 119 -8.76 -2.77 4.98
N ASP A 120 -8.83 -1.80 5.89
CA ASP A 120 -9.89 -0.82 5.92
C ASP A 120 -9.33 0.61 5.87
N VAL A 121 -10.13 1.53 5.34
CA VAL A 121 -9.86 2.97 5.32
C VAL A 121 -11.13 3.74 5.65
N PHE A 122 -10.97 4.81 6.43
CA PHE A 122 -12.06 5.72 6.79
C PHE A 122 -11.79 7.09 6.17
N PHE A 123 -12.78 7.64 5.47
CA PHE A 123 -12.69 8.96 4.85
C PHE A 123 -13.63 9.96 5.55
N ASN A 124 -13.16 11.21 5.70
CA ASN A 124 -14.01 12.34 6.00
C ASN A 124 -14.20 13.19 4.74
N LEU A 125 -15.39 13.17 4.15
CA LEU A 125 -15.74 13.90 2.92
C LEU A 125 -16.53 15.19 3.17
N ASN A 126 -16.62 15.62 4.42
CA ASN A 126 -17.38 16.82 4.84
C ASN A 126 -16.59 18.11 4.67
#